data_AF-A0A839UH81-F1
#
_entry.id   AF-A0A839UH81-F1
#
_cell.length_a   1.000
_cell.length_b   1.000
_cell.length_c   1.000
_cell.angle_alpha   90.00
_cell.angle_beta   90.00
_cell.angle_gamma   90.00
#
_symmetry.space_group_name_H-M   'P 1'
#
loop_
_entity.id
_entity.type
_entity.pdbx_description
1 polymer ?
#
loop_
_entity_poly.entity_id
_entity_poly.type
_entity_poly.pdbx_seq_one_letter_code
_entity_poly.pdbx_strand_id
1 'polypeptide(L)' 'MSLHLFEKLTYSEDDWYIMQDAHLKACELLGEDPVSYENADRLARIIMNLFDGGARDFQIIASIAAHREAVLDRQWATYH' A
#
# COMPACT_ATOMS: atom_id res chain seq x y z
N MET A 1 -7.51 3.00 -32.19
CA MET A 1 -8.01 2.85 -30.81
C MET A 1 -7.02 1.97 -30.07
N SER A 2 -6.32 2.53 -29.08
CA SER A 2 -5.18 1.87 -28.43
C SER A 2 -5.69 0.84 -27.41
N LEU A 3 -5.58 -0.45 -27.75
CA LEU A 3 -5.85 -1.58 -26.84
C LEU A 3 -4.87 -1.63 -25.64
N HIS A 4 -3.73 -0.93 -25.72
CA HIS A 4 -2.71 -0.89 -24.66
C HIS A 4 -3.12 -0.11 -23.40
N LEU A 5 -4.18 0.69 -23.43
CA LEU A 5 -4.59 1.46 -22.25
C LEU A 5 -5.38 0.62 -21.24
N PHE A 6 -6.09 -0.41 -21.71
CA PHE A 6 -7.00 -1.20 -20.88
C PHE A 6 -6.29 -2.32 -20.10
N GLU A 7 -5.26 -2.94 -20.66
CA GLU A 7 -4.45 -3.93 -19.93
C GLU A 7 -3.71 -3.30 -18.73
N LYS A 8 -3.49 -1.98 -18.75
CA LYS A 8 -2.81 -1.24 -17.69
C LYS A 8 -3.70 -0.92 -16.48
N LEU A 9 -5.01 -1.16 -16.57
CA LEU A 9 -5.99 -0.76 -15.56
C LEU A 9 -6.52 -1.93 -14.71
N THR A 10 -6.18 -3.17 -15.07
CA THR A 10 -6.58 -4.36 -14.32
C THR A 10 -5.34 -5.04 -13.79
N TYR A 11 -5.14 -4.99 -12.48
CA TYR A 11 -4.14 -5.79 -11.78
C TYR A 11 -4.37 -7.27 -12.05
N SER A 12 -3.31 -7.99 -12.40
CA SER A 12 -3.33 -9.45 -12.45
C SER A 12 -3.45 -10.03 -11.04
N GLU A 13 -3.78 -11.32 -10.92
CA GLU A 13 -3.80 -12.01 -9.62
C GLU A 13 -2.43 -11.92 -8.92
N ASP A 14 -1.32 -12.04 -9.66
CA ASP A 14 0.03 -11.89 -9.12
C ASP A 14 0.29 -10.48 -8.58
N ASP A 15 -0.19 -9.44 -9.28
CA ASP A 15 -0.11 -8.06 -8.81
C ASP A 15 -0.90 -7.88 -7.50
N TRP A 16 -2.08 -8.49 -7.41
CA TRP A 16 -2.89 -8.51 -6.19
C TRP A 16 -2.17 -9.20 -5.04
N TYR A 17 -1.50 -10.32 -5.28
CA TYR A 17 -0.72 -11.00 -4.23
C TYR A 17 0.44 -10.14 -3.72
N ILE A 18 1.18 -9.48 -4.62
CA ILE A 18 2.27 -8.57 -4.22
C ILE A 18 1.74 -7.43 -3.35
N MET A 19 0.62 -6.82 -3.75
CA MET A 19 0.02 -5.71 -3.00
C MET A 19 -0.59 -6.18 -1.67
N GLN A 20 -1.19 -7.38 -1.62
CA GLN A 20 -1.72 -7.96 -0.40
C GLN A 20 -0.59 -8.30 0.60
N ASP A 21 0.48 -8.94 0.15
CA ASP A 21 1.64 -9.25 0.99
C ASP A 21 2.30 -7.97 1.51
N ALA A 22 2.39 -6.94 0.66
CA ALA A 22 2.90 -5.64 1.07
C ALA A 22 1.99 -5.00 2.14
N HIS A 23 0.68 -5.18 2.06
CA HIS A 23 -0.28 -4.64 3.03
C HIS A 23 -0.16 -5.33 4.39
N LEU A 24 -0.18 -6.67 4.39
CA LEU A 24 0.01 -7.46 5.60
C LEU A 24 1.34 -7.12 6.27
N LYS A 25 2.43 -7.00 5.48
CA LYS A 25 3.74 -6.66 6.01
C LYS A 25 3.80 -5.23 6.55
N ALA A 26 3.13 -4.27 5.89
CA ALA A 26 3.09 -2.90 6.35
C ALA A 26 2.34 -2.77 7.69
N CYS A 27 1.22 -3.48 7.86
CA CYS A 27 0.51 -3.57 9.14
C CYS A 27 1.39 -4.17 10.23
N GLU A 28 2.11 -5.27 9.94
CA GLU A 28 3.08 -5.87 10.88
C GLU A 28 4.17 -4.86 11.32
N LEU A 29 4.70 -4.08 10.38
CA LEU A 29 5.71 -3.04 10.66
C LEU A 29 5.17 -1.88 11.50
N LEU A 30 3.88 -1.57 11.37
CA LEU A 30 3.19 -0.57 12.18
C LEU A 30 2.80 -1.11 13.56
N GLY A 31 2.84 -2.43 13.76
CA GLY A 31 2.34 -3.09 14.96
C GLY A 31 0.81 -3.13 15.03
N GLU A 32 0.15 -2.98 13.87
CA GLU A 32 -1.31 -2.89 13.74
C GLU A 32 -1.87 -4.19 13.16
N ASP A 33 -3.07 -4.56 13.60
CA ASP A 33 -3.76 -5.72 13.02
C ASP A 33 -4.42 -5.34 11.68
N PRO A 34 -4.13 -6.06 10.57
CA PRO A 34 -4.65 -5.69 9.25
C PRO A 34 -6.19 -5.65 9.15
N VAL A 35 -6.91 -6.37 10.02
CA VAL A 35 -8.37 -6.47 10.00
C VAL A 35 -9.00 -5.34 10.80
N SER A 36 -8.39 -4.92 11.90
CA SER A 36 -8.92 -3.84 12.75
C SER A 36 -8.26 -2.48 12.53
N TYR A 37 -7.26 -2.38 11.65
CA TYR A 37 -6.55 -1.13 11.44
C TYR A 37 -7.46 -0.07 10.79
N GLU A 38 -7.71 1.02 11.53
CA GLU A 38 -8.64 2.08 11.12
C GLU A 38 -8.25 2.73 9.78
N ASN A 39 -6.96 2.80 9.49
CA ASN A 39 -6.44 3.38 8.25
C ASN A 39 -6.04 2.34 7.19
N ALA A 40 -6.54 1.10 7.27
CA ALA A 40 -6.21 0.02 6.33
C ALA A 40 -6.47 0.39 4.86
N ASP A 41 -7.55 1.11 4.58
CA ASP A 41 -7.89 1.60 3.24
C ASP A 41 -6.89 2.65 2.75
N ARG A 42 -6.45 3.55 3.63
CA ARG A 42 -5.45 4.57 3.30
C ARG A 42 -4.11 3.91 2.98
N LEU A 43 -3.71 2.95 3.80
CA LEU A 43 -2.50 2.16 3.60
C LEU A 43 -2.53 1.40 2.28
N ALA A 44 -3.65 0.75 1.95
CA ALA A 44 -3.85 0.06 0.67
C ALA A 44 -3.67 1.00 -0.53
N ARG A 45 -4.18 2.23 -0.46
CA ARG A 45 -3.98 3.24 -1.52
C ARG A 45 -2.51 3.64 -1.66
N ILE A 46 -1.77 3.76 -0.57
CA ILE A 46 -0.32 4.05 -0.62
C ILE A 46 0.41 2.92 -1.35
N ILE A 47 0.07 1.67 -1.03
CA ILE A 47 0.65 0.46 -1.65
C ILE A 47 0.35 0.41 -3.15
N MET A 48 -0.91 0.61 -3.54
CA MET A 48 -1.31 0.66 -4.96
C MET A 48 -0.54 1.75 -5.72
N ASN A 49 -0.41 2.95 -5.14
CA ASN A 49 0.37 4.03 -5.76
C ASN A 49 1.86 3.70 -5.92
N LEU A 50 2.46 3.00 -4.95
CA LEU A 50 3.86 2.56 -5.04
C LEU A 50 4.03 1.48 -6.11
N PHE A 51 3.08 0.55 -6.18
CA PHE A 51 3.03 -0.49 -7.19
C PHE A 51 2.86 0.10 -8.60
N ASP A 52 1.93 1.04 -8.78
CA ASP A 52 1.71 1.74 -10.05
C ASP A 52 2.93 2.56 -10.47
N GLY A 53 3.73 3.04 -9.50
CA GLY A 53 5.03 3.67 -9.70
C GLY A 53 6.15 2.73 -10.18
N GLY A 54 5.88 1.43 -10.30
CA GLY A 54 6.81 0.42 -10.82
C GLY A 54 7.52 -0.40 -9.74
N ALA A 55 7.22 -0.20 -8.46
CA ALA A 55 7.73 -1.09 -7.41
C ALA A 55 7.07 -2.47 -7.54
N ARG A 56 7.87 -3.54 -7.41
CA ARG A 56 7.39 -4.94 -7.50
C ARG A 56 7.82 -5.81 -6.32
N ASP A 57 8.74 -5.32 -5.49
CA ASP A 57 9.15 -6.00 -4.27
C ASP A 57 8.21 -5.61 -3.12
N PHE A 58 7.47 -6.59 -2.60
CA PHE A 58 6.48 -6.35 -1.54
C PHE A 58 7.12 -5.84 -0.24
N GLN A 59 8.35 -6.23 0.10
CA GLN A 59 9.03 -5.78 1.31
C GLN A 59 9.43 -4.31 1.22
N ILE A 60 9.90 -3.88 0.05
CA ILE A 60 10.21 -2.48 -0.23
C ILE A 60 8.93 -1.64 -0.20
N ILE A 61 7.88 -2.11 -0.86
CA ILE A 61 6.57 -1.42 -0.87
C ILE A 61 6.04 -1.28 0.55
N ALA A 62 6.04 -2.36 1.34
CA ALA A 62 5.57 -2.36 2.71
C ALA A 62 6.35 -1.38 3.60
N SER A 63 7.67 -1.37 3.51
CA SER A 63 8.53 -0.50 4.31
C SER A 63 8.27 0.98 4.02
N ILE A 64 8.14 1.34 2.74
CA ILE A 64 7.83 2.71 2.33
C ILE A 64 6.41 3.09 2.75
N ALA A 65 5.45 2.19 2.57
CA ALA A 65 4.05 2.42 2.92
C ALA A 65 3.88 2.64 4.43
N ALA A 66 4.43 1.75 5.26
CA ALA A 66 4.43 1.88 6.72
C ALA A 66 5.10 3.17 7.18
N HIS A 67 6.26 3.53 6.60
CA HIS A 67 6.93 4.79 6.94
C HIS A 67 6.06 6.02 6.63
N ARG A 68 5.46 6.07 5.43
CA ARG A 68 4.56 7.18 5.05
C ARG A 68 3.34 7.26 5.97
N GLU A 69 2.78 6.11 6.30
CA GLU A 69 1.63 6.00 7.18
C GLU A 69 1.93 6.52 8.60
N ALA A 70 3.07 6.12 9.17
CA ALA A 70 3.52 6.59 10.47
C ALA A 70 3.81 8.10 10.51
N VAL A 71 4.29 8.68 9.40
CA VAL A 71 4.50 10.14 9.31
C VAL A 71 3.18 10.88 9.29
N LEU A 72 2.20 10.39 8.53
CA LEU A 72 0.85 10.99 8.46
C LEU A 72 0.13 10.91 9.81
N ASP A 73 0.22 9.78 10.50
CA ASP A 73 -0.38 9.61 11.82
C ASP A 73 0.22 10.59 12.86
N ARG A 74 1.54 10.75 12.87
CA ARG A 74 2.22 11.76 13.71
C ARG A 74 1.79 13.19 13.39
N GLN A 75 1.60 13.52 12.11
CA GLN A 75 1.13 14.84 11.72
C GLN A 75 -0.27 15.09 12.27
N TRP A 76 -1.19 14.12 12.19
CA TRP A 76 -2.55 14.27 12.72
C TRP A 76 -2.55 14.44 14.25
N ALA A 77 -1.68 13.74 14.97
CA ALA A 77 -1.50 13.92 16.41
C ALA A 77 -0.93 15.30 16.81
N THR A 78 -0.30 16.02 15.89
CA THR A 78 0.31 17.35 16.16
C THR A 78 -0.67 18.52 15.90
N TYR A 79 -1.75 18.27 15.16
CA TYR A 79 -2.76 19.29 14.81
C TYR A 79 -4.04 19.21 15.66
N HIS A 80 -4.09 18.31 16.64
CA HIS A 80 -5.16 18.15 17.64
C HIS A 80 -4.63 18.43 19.05
#